data_AF-A0A914MIT5-F1
#
_entry.id   AF-A0A914MIT5-F1
#
_cell.length_a   1.000
_cell.length_b   1.000
_cell.length_c   1.000
_cell.angle_alpha   90.00
_cell.angle_beta   90.00
_cell.angle_gamma   90.00
#
_symmetry.space_group_name_H-M   'P 1'
#
loop_
_entity.id
_entity.type
_entity.pdbx_description
1 polymer ?
#
loop_
_entity_poly.entity_id
_entity_poly.type
_entity_poly.pdbx_seq_one_letter_code
_entity_poly.pdbx_strand_id
1 'polypeptide(L)' 'MTEIFFEILSVSELFHNVANSMYFAKSTMILFLNKKDLFEEKIKKLSLSILFLSYGGK' A
#
# COMPACT_ATOMS: atom_id res chain seq x y z
N MET A 1 -9.37 2.75 -12.33
CA MET A 1 -9.84 1.97 -11.17
C MET A 1 -9.04 0.67 -11.05
N THR A 2 -8.86 -0.06 -12.14
CA THR A 2 -8.00 -1.27 -12.24
C THR A 2 -6.51 -1.02 -11.96
N GLU A 3 -5.92 0.06 -12.48
CA GLU A 3 -4.47 0.30 -12.33
C GLU A 3 -4.04 0.55 -10.87
N ILE A 4 -4.73 1.44 -10.14
CA ILE A 4 -4.41 1.73 -8.73
C ILE A 4 -4.57 0.49 -7.84
N PHE A 5 -5.60 -0.32 -8.10
CA PHE A 5 -5.82 -1.57 -7.38
C PHE A 5 -4.68 -2.56 -7.62
N PHE A 6 -4.27 -2.72 -8.87
CA PHE A 6 -3.15 -3.58 -9.22
C PHE A 6 -1.82 -3.10 -8.61
N GLU A 7 -1.58 -1.78 -8.63
CA GLU A 7 -0.36 -1.18 -8.07
C GLU A 7 -0.28 -1.37 -6.54
N ILE A 8 -1.37 -1.14 -5.81
CA ILE A 8 -1.41 -1.33 -4.34
C ILE A 8 -1.24 -2.80 -3.95
N LEU A 9 -1.92 -3.72 -4.64
CA LEU A 9 -1.80 -5.15 -4.37
C LEU A 9 -0.40 -5.68 -4.65
N SER A 10 0.18 -5.33 -5.81
CA SER A 10 1.51 -5.81 -6.19
C SER A 10 2.61 -5.35 -5.22
N VAL A 11 2.55 -4.09 -4.76
CA VAL A 11 3.49 -3.59 -3.74
C VAL A 11 3.27 -4.28 -2.40
N SER A 12 2.02 -4.52 -2.00
CA SER A 12 1.70 -5.25 -0.76
C SER A 12 2.24 -6.68 -0.77
N GLU A 13 2.07 -7.39 -1.88
CA GLU A 13 2.56 -8.77 -2.04
C GLU A 13 4.09 -8.82 -2.08
N LEU A 14 4.73 -7.90 -2.80
CA LEU A 14 6.19 -7.80 -2.84
C LEU A 14 6.77 -7.55 -1.45
N PHE A 15 6.21 -6.58 -0.70
CA PHE A 15 6.67 -6.29 0.65
C PHE A 15 6.44 -7.49 1.58
N HIS A 16 5.29 -8.16 1.49
CA HIS A 16 5.02 -9.38 2.26
C HIS A 16 6.09 -10.45 2.01
N ASN A 17 6.45 -10.69 0.75
CA ASN A 17 7.45 -11.70 0.38
C ASN A 17 8.85 -11.35 0.89
N VAL A 18 9.25 -10.08 0.84
CA VAL A 18 10.55 -9.62 1.38
C VAL A 18 10.56 -9.67 2.90
N ALA A 19 9.50 -9.17 3.54
CA ALA A 19 9.44 -9.03 4.99
C ALA A 19 9.37 -10.37 5.73
N ASN A 20 8.76 -11.38 5.09
CA ASN A 20 8.66 -12.73 5.64
C ASN A 20 9.76 -13.67 5.12
N SER A 21 10.74 -13.15 4.40
CA SER A 21 11.84 -13.95 3.90
C SER A 21 12.78 -14.38 5.03
N MET A 22 13.13 -15.67 5.07
CA MET A 22 14.10 -16.20 6.03
C MET A 22 15.48 -15.51 5.96
N TYR A 23 15.84 -14.96 4.79
CA TYR A 23 17.10 -14.24 4.58
C TYR A 23 17.17 -12.91 5.34
N PHE A 24 16.02 -12.29 5.64
CA PHE A 24 15.94 -11.00 6.32
C PHE A 24 15.39 -11.11 7.76
N ALA A 25 15.27 -12.32 8.31
CA ALA A 25 14.62 -12.58 9.60
C ALA A 25 15.22 -11.82 10.81
N LYS A 26 16.50 -11.42 10.75
CA LYS A 26 17.18 -10.63 11.78
C LYS A 26 17.46 -9.19 11.37
N SER A 27 17.07 -8.80 10.15
CA SER A 27 17.32 -7.46 9.62
C SER A 27 16.19 -6.52 10.02
N THR A 28 16.53 -5.31 10.45
CA THR A 28 15.54 -4.25 10.64
C THR A 28 15.07 -3.75 9.28
N MET A 29 13.74 -3.69 9.08
CA MET A 29 13.14 -3.09 7.89
C MET A 29 12.49 -1.76 8.24
N ILE A 30 12.74 -0.75 7.40
CA ILE A 30 12.09 0.56 7.46
C ILE A 30 11.32 0.74 6.16
N LEU A 31 10.01 1.03 6.26
CA LEU A 31 9.14 1.27 5.11
C LEU A 31 8.93 2.77 4.92
N PHE A 32 9.35 3.30 3.78
CA PHE A 32 9.07 4.68 3.38
C PHE A 32 7.83 4.74 2.47
N LEU A 33 6.76 5.34 2.97
CA LEU A 33 5.57 5.66 2.19
C LEU A 33 5.78 6.99 1.46
N ASN A 34 6.23 6.90 0.21
CA ASN A 34 6.54 8.06 -0.62
C ASN A 34 5.30 8.66 -1.29
N LYS A 35 5.42 9.92 -1.75
CA LYS A 35 4.39 10.66 -2.51
C LYS A 35 3.09 10.92 -1.74
N LYS A 36 3.20 11.24 -0.44
CA LYS A 36 2.05 11.56 0.43
C LYS A 36 1.18 12.68 -0.16
N ASP A 37 1.81 13.70 -0.71
CA ASP A 37 1.21 14.83 -1.42
C ASP A 37 0.30 14.36 -2.57
N LEU A 38 0.84 13.52 -3.46
CA LEU A 38 0.07 12.98 -4.59
C LEU A 38 -1.05 12.05 -4.13
N PHE A 39 -0.82 11.28 -3.07
CA PHE A 39 -1.85 10.42 -2.49
C PHE A 39 -3.03 11.25 -1.95
N GLU A 40 -2.76 12.33 -1.22
CA GLU A 40 -3.80 13.21 -0.68
C GLU A 40 -4.68 13.81 -1.79
N GLU A 41 -4.08 14.22 -2.91
CA GLU A 41 -4.85 14.71 -4.06
C GLU A 41 -5.70 13.62 -4.73
N LYS A 42 -5.18 12.39 -4.81
CA LYS A 42 -5.89 11.25 -5.42
C LYS A 42 -7.10 10.83 -4.56
N ILE A 43 -6.98 10.81 -3.23
CA ILE A 43 -8.08 10.37 -2.36
C ILE A 43 -9.26 11.35 -2.35
N LYS A 44 -9.03 12.64 -2.66
CA LYS A 44 -10.09 13.64 -2.84
C LYS A 44 -10.99 13.32 -4.05
N LYS A 45 -10.45 12.63 -5.05
CA LYS A 45 -11.17 12.25 -6.28
C LYS A 45 -11.71 10.82 -6.24
N LEU A 46 -11.05 9.93 -5.49
CA LEU A 46 -11.36 8.50 -5.40
C LEU A 46 -11.26 8.03 -3.95
N SER A 47 -12.40 7.64 -3.37
CA SER A 47 -12.41 7.09 -2.00
C SER A 47 -11.72 5.73 -1.95
N LEU A 48 -10.95 5.52 -0.86
CA LEU A 48 -10.32 4.24 -0.53
C LEU A 48 -11.34 3.14 -0.25
N SER A 49 -12.57 3.48 0.15
CA SER A 49 -13.63 2.51 0.42
C SER A 49 -13.98 1.65 -0.80
N ILE A 50 -13.62 2.10 -2.01
CA ILE A 50 -13.80 1.34 -3.25
C ILE A 50 -12.85 0.14 -3.32
N LEU A 51 -11.63 0.26 -2.79
CA LEU A 51 -10.66 -0.84 -2.73
C LEU A 51 -10.77 -1.61 -1.41
N PHE A 52 -11.04 -0.91 -0.32
CA PHE A 52 -11.05 -1.45 1.03
C PHE A 52 -12.44 -1.24 1.62
N LEU A 53 -13.35 -2.18 1.38
CA LEU A 53 -14.75 -2.05 1.80
C LEU A 53 -14.91 -1.90 3.34
N SER A 54 -13.97 -2.45 4.11
CA SER A 54 -13.90 -2.29 5.57
C SER A 54 -13.25 -0.98 6.01
N TYR A 55 -12.72 -0.19 5.08
CA TYR A 55 -12.19 1.13 5.37
C TYR A 55 -13.35 2.11 5.51
N GLY A 56 -13.85 2.21 6.74
CA GLY A 56 -14.89 3.16 7.14
C GLY A 56 -14.35 4.57 7.38
N GLY A 57 -13.33 5.00 6.64
CA GLY A 57 -12.61 6.26 6.87
C GLY A 57 -13.53 7.46 7.18
N LYS A 58 -13.06 8.37 8.05
CA LYS A 58 -13.58 9.73 8.13
C LYS A 58 -12.96 10.59 7.03
#